data_AF-A0A352NK03-F1
#
_entry.id   AF-A0A352NK03-F1
#
_cell.length_a   1.000
_cell.length_b   1.000
_cell.length_c   1.000
_cell.angle_alpha   90.00
_cell.angle_beta   90.00
_cell.angle_gamma   90.00
#
_symmetry.space_group_name_H-M   'P 1'
#
loop_
_entity.id
_entity.type
_entity.pdbx_description
1 polymer ?
#
loop_
_entity_poly.entity_id
_entity_poly.type
_entity_poly.pdbx_seq_one_letter_code
_entity_poly.pdbx_strand_id
1 'polypeptide(L)'
;MSFRIGRIITFIPRKIRGGIRCHKEHGLRYTIFHIGYKFTCLKKKSERRNYLNKNITDLNSSELIKMFNSKVIVGGNPLVSVIIPVYNAEKYLEECVSSVRNQTLRNIEIILVDDGSTDNSLNIIYEYAKQDSRIKVLCQKQKFAGVARNNGLDQAHGDYVIFLDS
;
A
#
# COMPACT_ATOMS: atom_id res chain seq x y z
N MET A 1 12.08 -26.46 -7.85
CA MET A 1 10.80 -27.21 -7.96
C MET A 1 9.99 -27.23 -6.65
N SER A 2 10.05 -26.19 -5.78
CA SER A 2 9.48 -26.25 -4.40
C SER A 2 8.38 -25.19 -4.09
N PHE A 3 8.36 -24.03 -4.77
CA PHE A 3 7.42 -22.94 -4.45
C PHE A 3 5.95 -23.17 -4.88
N ARG A 4 5.68 -24.00 -5.89
CA ARG A 4 4.30 -24.24 -6.37
C ARG A 4 3.52 -25.21 -5.50
N ILE A 5 4.21 -26.16 -4.86
CA ILE A 5 3.61 -27.21 -4.03
C ILE A 5 3.18 -26.63 -2.68
N GLY A 6 4.03 -25.80 -2.04
CA GLY A 6 3.70 -25.14 -0.78
C GLY A 6 2.46 -24.23 -0.85
N ARG A 7 2.19 -23.65 -2.02
CA ARG A 7 0.95 -22.89 -2.25
C ARG A 7 -0.28 -23.78 -2.20
N ILE A 8 -0.29 -24.95 -2.83
CA ILE A 8 -1.47 -25.82 -2.84
C ILE A 8 -1.78 -26.33 -1.43
N ILE A 9 -0.74 -26.75 -0.70
CA ILE A 9 -0.85 -27.32 0.65
C ILE A 9 -1.38 -26.29 1.66
N THR A 10 -1.00 -25.01 1.55
CA THR A 10 -1.43 -23.98 2.52
C THR A 10 -2.67 -23.20 2.06
N PHE A 11 -2.84 -23.01 0.74
CA PHE A 11 -3.89 -22.18 0.18
C PHE A 11 -5.26 -22.85 0.20
N ILE A 12 -5.34 -24.13 -0.17
CA ILE A 12 -6.61 -24.85 -0.23
C ILE A 12 -7.24 -24.97 1.17
N PRO A 13 -6.51 -25.41 2.22
CA PRO A 13 -7.07 -25.47 3.57
C PRO A 13 -7.50 -24.10 4.10
N ARG A 14 -6.74 -23.04 3.81
CA ARG A 14 -7.12 -21.67 4.19
C ARG A 14 -8.42 -21.22 3.51
N LYS A 15 -8.64 -21.58 2.25
CA LYS A 15 -9.88 -21.26 1.51
C LYS A 15 -11.08 -22.02 2.05
N ILE A 16 -10.91 -23.31 2.34
CA ILE A 16 -11.96 -24.14 2.92
C ILE A 16 -12.34 -23.61 4.31
N ARG A 17 -11.36 -23.36 5.18
CA ARG A 17 -11.59 -22.82 6.52
C ARG A 17 -12.29 -21.46 6.48
N GLY A 18 -11.87 -20.58 5.56
CA GLY A 18 -12.54 -19.30 5.34
C GLY A 18 -13.98 -19.41 4.84
N GLY A 19 -14.26 -20.39 3.96
CA GLY A 19 -15.62 -20.68 3.48
C GLY A 19 -16.54 -21.20 4.58
N ILE A 20 -16.05 -22.14 5.41
CA ILE A 20 -16.79 -22.68 6.57
C ILE A 20 -17.11 -21.56 7.56
N ARG A 21 -16.13 -20.69 7.86
CA ARG A 21 -16.35 -19.54 8.74
C ARG A 21 -17.40 -18.58 8.18
N CYS A 22 -17.29 -18.21 6.90
CA CYS A 22 -18.25 -17.34 6.22
C CYS A 22 -19.68 -17.91 6.26
N HIS A 23 -19.83 -19.23 6.11
CA HIS A 23 -21.13 -19.89 6.22
C HIS A 23 -21.71 -19.84 7.62
N LYS A 24 -20.88 -20.03 8.66
CA LYS A 24 -21.32 -19.92 10.07
C LYS A 24 -21.76 -18.50 10.43
N GLU A 25 -21.11 -17.47 9.87
CA GLU A 25 -21.35 -16.07 10.21
C GLU A 25 -22.48 -15.43 9.39
N HIS A 26 -22.65 -15.83 8.12
CA HIS A 26 -23.55 -15.13 7.17
C HIS A 26 -24.48 -16.07 6.38
N GLY A 27 -24.46 -17.37 6.65
CA GLY A 27 -25.34 -18.36 6.02
C GLY A 27 -24.95 -18.75 4.59
N LEU A 28 -25.70 -19.71 4.04
CA LEU A 28 -25.38 -20.36 2.76
C LEU A 28 -25.49 -19.40 1.56
N ARG A 29 -26.55 -18.59 1.53
CA ARG A 29 -26.82 -17.66 0.42
C ARG A 29 -25.69 -16.65 0.23
N TYR A 30 -25.26 -16.00 1.31
CA TYR A 30 -24.14 -15.06 1.26
C TYR A 30 -22.83 -15.74 0.86
N THR A 31 -22.57 -16.94 1.41
CA THR A 31 -21.35 -17.69 1.13
C THR A 31 -21.23 -18.08 -0.35
N ILE A 32 -22.32 -18.57 -0.95
CA ILE A 32 -22.35 -18.93 -2.39
C ILE A 32 -22.17 -17.67 -3.26
N PHE A 33 -22.85 -16.57 -2.93
CA PHE A 33 -22.68 -15.31 -3.64
C PHE A 33 -21.23 -14.81 -3.59
N HIS A 34 -20.60 -14.83 -2.42
CA HIS A 34 -19.24 -14.34 -2.23
C HIS A 34 -18.19 -15.24 -2.92
N ILE A 35 -18.38 -16.57 -2.88
CA ILE A 35 -17.56 -17.51 -3.64
C ILE A 35 -17.73 -17.26 -5.15
N GLY A 36 -18.97 -17.11 -5.61
CA GLY A 36 -19.32 -16.78 -7.00
C GLY A 36 -18.64 -15.51 -7.49
N TYR A 37 -18.74 -14.41 -6.72
CA TYR A 37 -18.07 -13.13 -7.02
C TYR A 37 -16.55 -13.29 -7.14
N LYS A 38 -15.95 -14.10 -6.27
CA LYS A 38 -14.51 -14.36 -6.30
C LYS A 38 -14.11 -15.14 -7.56
N PHE A 39 -14.93 -16.09 -8.00
CA PHE A 39 -14.70 -16.81 -9.26
C PHE A 39 -14.85 -15.89 -10.49
N THR A 40 -15.82 -14.98 -10.50
CA THR A 40 -15.93 -13.96 -11.58
C THR A 40 -14.71 -13.05 -11.62
N CYS A 41 -14.18 -12.59 -10.47
CA CYS A 41 -12.92 -11.84 -10.43
C CYS A 41 -11.72 -12.65 -10.95
N LEU A 42 -11.66 -13.95 -10.65
CA LEU A 42 -10.59 -14.84 -11.14
C LEU A 42 -10.66 -15.04 -12.65
N LYS A 43 -11.87 -15.21 -13.22
CA LYS A 43 -12.08 -15.26 -14.67
C LYS A 43 -11.61 -13.97 -15.35
N LYS A 44 -12.06 -12.80 -14.86
CA LYS A 44 -11.60 -11.49 -15.37
C LYS A 44 -10.07 -11.32 -15.31
N LYS A 45 -9.43 -11.81 -14.25
CA LYS A 45 -7.96 -11.75 -14.10
C LYS A 45 -7.24 -12.67 -15.10
N SER A 46 -7.82 -13.83 -15.42
CA SER A 46 -7.34 -14.75 -16.44
C SER A 46 -7.44 -14.13 -17.84
N GLU A 47 -8.61 -13.58 -18.18
CA GLU A 47 -8.87 -12.93 -19.48
C GLU A 47 -7.91 -11.76 -19.72
N ARG A 48 -7.74 -10.88 -18.72
CA ARG A 48 -6.78 -9.77 -18.80
C ARG A 48 -5.35 -10.26 -19.03
N ARG A 49 -4.95 -11.37 -18.41
CA ARG A 49 -3.63 -11.98 -18.61
C ARG A 49 -3.46 -12.52 -20.02
N ASN A 50 -4.49 -13.17 -20.57
CA ASN A 50 -4.47 -13.69 -21.92
C ASN A 50 -4.40 -12.56 -22.97
N TYR A 51 -5.15 -11.47 -22.74
CA TYR A 51 -5.09 -10.27 -23.59
C TYR A 51 -3.70 -9.61 -23.56
N LEU A 52 -3.11 -9.45 -22.37
CA LEU A 52 -1.74 -8.95 -22.22
C LEU A 52 -0.72 -9.84 -22.93
N ASN A 53 -0.80 -11.16 -22.74
CA ASN A 53 0.15 -12.09 -23.35
C ASN A 53 0.04 -12.09 -24.89
N LYS A 54 -1.18 -11.98 -25.44
CA LYS A 54 -1.39 -11.90 -26.89
C LYS A 54 -0.81 -10.62 -27.49
N ASN A 55 -1.02 -9.47 -26.84
CA ASN A 55 -0.48 -8.20 -27.34
C ASN A 55 1.03 -8.06 -27.11
N ILE A 56 1.61 -8.75 -26.14
CA ILE A 56 3.06 -8.76 -25.91
C ILE A 56 3.79 -9.59 -27.00
N THR A 57 3.17 -10.66 -27.52
CA THR A 57 3.78 -11.48 -28.59
C THR A 57 3.78 -10.79 -29.96
N ASP A 58 2.93 -9.79 -30.15
CA ASP A 58 2.79 -9.05 -31.40
C ASP A 58 3.64 -7.77 -31.45
N LEU A 59 4.33 -7.43 -30.35
CA LEU A 59 5.19 -6.25 -30.25
C LEU A 59 6.65 -6.62 -30.53
N ASN A 60 7.26 -5.96 -31.52
CA ASN A 60 8.69 -6.09 -31.78
C ASN A 60 9.49 -5.58 -30.58
N SER A 61 10.50 -6.34 -30.16
CA SER A 61 11.38 -5.99 -29.03
C SER A 61 11.98 -4.58 -29.16
N SER A 62 12.22 -4.11 -30.38
CA SER A 62 12.74 -2.76 -30.67
C SER A 62 11.74 -1.63 -30.34
N GLU A 63 10.44 -1.80 -30.60
CA GLU A 63 9.41 -0.81 -30.25
C GLU A 63 9.16 -0.76 -28.76
N LEU A 64 9.16 -1.91 -28.08
CA LEU A 64 9.08 -1.99 -26.63
C LEU A 64 10.29 -1.31 -25.98
N ILE A 65 11.51 -1.55 -26.48
CA ILE A 65 12.72 -0.89 -25.99
C ILE A 65 12.65 0.63 -26.26
N LYS A 66 12.16 1.07 -27.42
CA LYS A 66 12.02 2.49 -27.77
C LYS A 66 10.95 3.19 -26.91
N MET A 67 9.83 2.52 -26.63
CA MET A 67 8.76 3.02 -25.77
C MET A 67 9.17 3.03 -24.29
N PHE A 68 10.01 2.09 -23.86
CA PHE A 68 10.58 2.08 -22.52
C PHE A 68 11.63 3.19 -22.38
N ASN A 69 12.58 3.29 -23.31
CA ASN A 69 13.65 4.29 -23.25
C ASN A 69 13.16 5.74 -23.42
N SER A 70 12.05 5.97 -24.13
CA SER A 70 11.42 7.30 -24.21
C SER A 70 10.65 7.69 -22.95
N LYS A 71 10.30 6.72 -22.09
CA LYS A 71 9.50 6.93 -20.88
C LYS A 71 10.32 6.85 -19.60
N VAL A 72 11.47 6.16 -19.64
CA VAL A 72 12.44 6.15 -18.55
C VAL A 72 13.21 7.46 -18.61
N ILE A 73 12.73 8.43 -17.83
CA ILE A 73 13.49 9.64 -17.50
C ILE A 73 14.63 9.21 -16.57
N VAL A 74 15.74 8.74 -17.14
CA VAL A 74 16.98 8.52 -16.39
C VAL A 74 17.59 9.90 -16.12
N GLY A 75 17.17 10.56 -15.04
CA GLY A 75 17.72 11.88 -14.68
C GLY A 75 16.91 12.74 -13.72
N GLY A 76 15.76 12.29 -13.22
CA GLY A 76 15.03 13.01 -12.17
C GLY A 76 15.56 12.66 -10.77
N ASN A 77 15.58 13.64 -9.87
CA ASN A 77 15.56 13.39 -8.43
C ASN A 77 14.09 13.49 -7.99
N PRO A 78 13.25 12.45 -8.20
CA PRO A 78 11.82 12.57 -7.99
C PRO A 78 11.52 12.83 -6.52
N LEU A 79 10.50 13.63 -6.25
CA LEU A 79 10.02 13.82 -4.89
C LEU A 79 9.14 12.62 -4.52
N VAL A 80 9.42 11.98 -3.38
CA VAL A 80 8.59 10.88 -2.85
C VAL A 80 7.88 11.33 -1.58
N SER A 81 6.55 11.25 -1.58
CA SER A 81 5.73 11.52 -0.39
C SER A 81 5.50 10.24 0.40
N VAL A 82 5.98 10.22 1.64
CA VAL A 82 5.74 9.13 2.58
C VAL A 82 4.64 9.55 3.54
N ILE A 83 3.47 8.94 3.41
CA ILE A 83 2.31 9.22 4.27
C ILE A 83 2.24 8.19 5.37
N ILE A 84 2.27 8.65 6.62
CA ILE A 84 2.26 7.82 7.83
C ILE A 84 1.04 8.19 8.68
N PRO A 85 -0.05 7.41 8.64
CA PRO A 85 -1.15 7.58 9.58
C PRO A 85 -0.69 7.12 10.97
N VAL A 86 -0.97 7.92 12.00
CA VAL A 86 -0.58 7.65 13.39
C VAL A 86 -1.82 7.64 14.27
N TYR A 87 -1.97 6.58 15.06
CA TYR A 87 -2.97 6.48 16.12
C TYR A 87 -2.45 5.59 17.25
N ASN A 88 -2.19 6.17 18.40
CA ASN A 88 -1.71 5.48 19.60
C ASN A 88 -0.51 4.53 19.33
N ALA A 89 0.54 5.07 18.69
CA ALA A 89 1.71 4.32 18.21
C ALA A 89 3.02 4.68 18.94
N GLU A 90 2.97 5.24 20.15
CA GLU A 90 4.14 5.77 20.87
C GLU A 90 5.33 4.80 20.94
N LYS A 91 5.07 3.48 20.96
CA LYS A 91 6.09 2.43 21.08
C LYS A 91 6.90 2.18 19.82
N TYR A 92 6.34 2.47 18.64
CA TYR A 92 6.92 2.12 17.34
C TYR A 92 7.23 3.34 16.48
N LEU A 93 6.58 4.47 16.80
CA LEU A 93 6.65 5.69 16.00
C LEU A 93 8.07 6.23 15.85
N GLU A 94 8.90 6.19 16.89
CA GLU A 94 10.29 6.65 16.81
C GLU A 94 11.12 5.83 15.80
N GLU A 95 11.00 4.50 15.85
CA GLU A 95 11.67 3.60 14.92
C GLU A 95 11.16 3.83 13.49
N CYS A 96 9.83 3.94 13.33
CA CYS A 96 9.19 4.18 12.04
C CYS A 96 9.68 5.49 11.39
N VAL A 97 9.61 6.62 12.10
CA VAL A 97 10.04 7.92 11.57
C VAL A 97 11.54 7.95 11.32
N SER A 98 12.35 7.37 12.22
CA SER A 98 13.79 7.27 12.05
C SER A 98 14.17 6.45 10.80
N SER A 99 13.43 5.37 10.51
CA SER A 99 13.67 4.53 9.33
C SER A 99 13.49 5.31 8.03
N VAL A 100 12.48 6.20 7.95
CA VAL A 100 12.19 7.01 6.77
C VAL A 100 13.17 8.19 6.67
N ARG A 101 13.45 8.85 7.78
CA ARG A 101 14.40 9.98 7.84
C ARG A 101 15.81 9.59 7.36
N ASN A 102 16.23 8.34 7.65
CA ASN A 102 17.55 7.80 7.33
C ASN A 102 17.63 7.06 5.98
N GLN A 103 16.62 7.20 5.10
CA GLN A 103 16.68 6.62 3.76
C GLN A 103 17.83 7.18 2.91
N THR A 104 18.33 6.35 1.99
CA THR A 104 19.34 6.75 1.01
C THR A 104 18.81 7.80 0.04
N LEU A 105 17.52 7.74 -0.29
CA LEU A 105 16.81 8.78 -1.03
C LEU A 105 16.56 9.99 -0.12
N ARG A 106 17.11 11.15 -0.50
CA ARG A 106 17.00 12.38 0.30
C ARG A 106 15.81 13.26 -0.06
N ASN A 107 15.39 13.23 -1.33
CA ASN A 107 14.27 14.02 -1.82
C ASN A 107 12.93 13.35 -1.47
N ILE A 108 12.63 13.38 -0.19
CA ILE A 108 11.39 12.84 0.37
C ILE A 108 10.70 13.93 1.17
N GLU A 109 9.38 13.91 1.16
CA GLU A 109 8.56 14.58 2.15
C GLU A 109 7.87 13.53 3.01
N ILE A 110 7.75 13.80 4.31
CA ILE A 110 7.19 12.87 5.28
C ILE A 110 5.95 13.53 5.86
N ILE A 111 4.79 12.91 5.68
CA ILE A 111 3.50 13.45 6.10
C ILE A 111 2.98 12.57 7.22
N LEU A 112 3.10 13.05 8.46
CA LEU A 112 2.61 12.39 9.66
C LEU A 112 1.18 12.87 9.93
N VAL A 113 0.22 11.95 9.93
CA VAL A 113 -1.20 12.27 10.13
C VAL A 113 -1.68 11.65 11.43
N ASP A 114 -1.72 12.47 12.49
CA ASP A 114 -2.28 12.05 13.78
C ASP A 114 -3.82 11.99 13.72
N ASP A 115 -4.37 10.80 13.96
CA ASP A 115 -5.80 10.52 13.96
C ASP A 115 -6.40 10.62 15.37
N GLY A 116 -5.99 11.64 16.14
CA GLY A 116 -6.51 11.91 17.47
C GLY A 116 -5.93 10.95 18.52
N SER A 117 -4.61 10.78 18.53
CA SER A 117 -3.95 9.94 19.52
C SER A 117 -4.14 10.49 20.94
N THR A 118 -4.29 9.58 21.89
CA THR A 118 -4.43 9.89 23.33
C THR A 118 -3.17 9.58 24.13
N ASP A 119 -2.18 8.98 23.50
CA ASP A 119 -0.89 8.61 24.08
C ASP A 119 0.19 9.67 23.75
N ASN A 120 1.48 9.32 23.94
CA ASN A 120 2.57 10.26 23.68
C ASN A 120 2.93 10.44 22.19
N SER A 121 2.18 9.82 21.26
CA SER A 121 2.49 9.87 19.82
C SER A 121 2.59 11.29 19.27
N LEU A 122 1.65 12.15 19.65
CA LEU A 122 1.61 13.53 19.16
C LEU A 122 2.87 14.33 19.53
N ASN A 123 3.37 14.14 20.75
CA ASN A 123 4.60 14.80 21.21
C ASN A 123 5.82 14.31 20.42
N ILE A 124 5.90 13.00 20.19
CA ILE A 124 6.97 12.39 19.38
C ILE A 124 6.96 12.99 17.96
N ILE A 125 5.78 13.08 17.33
CA ILE A 125 5.63 13.69 15.99
C ILE A 125 6.18 15.13 15.98
N TYR A 126 5.79 15.95 16.96
CA TYR A 126 6.24 17.34 17.02
C TYR A 126 7.75 17.47 17.26
N GLU A 127 8.34 16.62 18.08
CA GLU A 127 9.79 16.61 18.29
C GLU A 127 10.55 16.29 17.00
N TYR A 128 10.10 15.30 16.22
CA TYR A 128 10.70 15.01 14.92
C TYR A 128 10.49 16.13 13.91
N ALA A 129 9.30 16.74 13.88
CA ALA A 129 9.00 17.86 12.99
C ALA A 129 9.88 19.10 13.24
N LYS A 130 10.29 19.34 14.49
CA LYS A 130 11.27 20.40 14.82
C LYS A 130 12.67 20.09 14.30
N GLN A 131 13.03 18.81 14.20
CA GLN A 131 14.38 18.37 13.83
C GLN A 131 14.59 18.21 12.32
N ASP A 132 13.52 17.97 11.55
CA ASP A 132 13.58 17.70 10.11
C ASP A 132 12.49 18.47 9.37
N SER A 133 12.91 19.44 8.55
CA SER A 133 12.00 20.31 7.78
C SER A 133 11.22 19.59 6.69
N ARG A 134 11.56 18.34 6.37
CA ARG A 134 10.81 17.49 5.42
C ARG A 134 9.54 16.91 6.03
N ILE A 135 9.40 16.99 7.36
CA ILE A 135 8.26 16.43 8.10
C ILE A 135 7.14 17.47 8.19
N LYS A 136 5.97 17.10 7.67
CA LYS A 136 4.71 17.83 7.79
C LYS A 136 3.80 17.07 8.75
N VAL A 137 3.19 17.79 9.67
CA VAL A 137 2.29 17.23 10.68
C VAL A 137 0.86 17.68 10.39
N LEU A 138 -0.04 16.71 10.29
CA LEU A 138 -1.47 16.93 10.18
C LEU A 138 -2.14 16.30 11.41
N CYS A 139 -3.07 17.02 12.01
CA CYS A 139 -3.86 16.52 13.12
C CYS A 139 -5.34 16.53 12.72
N GLN A 140 -6.03 15.44 13.01
CA GLN A 140 -7.47 15.33 12.80
C GLN A 140 -8.15 14.67 13.99
N LYS A 141 -9.46 14.87 14.10
CA LYS A 141 -10.27 14.04 15.01
C LYS A 141 -10.30 12.61 14.49
N GLN A 142 -10.32 11.65 15.42
CA GLN A 142 -10.33 10.22 15.11
C GLN A 142 -11.39 9.85 14.08
N LYS A 143 -10.93 9.42 12.90
CA LYS A 143 -11.74 9.04 11.73
C LYS A 143 -11.20 7.80 11.01
N PHE A 144 -10.37 7.02 11.70
CA PHE A 144 -9.70 5.82 11.22
C PHE A 144 -8.60 6.07 10.18
N ALA A 145 -7.67 5.11 10.08
CA ALA A 145 -6.50 5.19 9.21
C ALA A 145 -6.81 5.45 7.72
N GLY A 146 -7.99 5.04 7.23
CA GLY A 146 -8.40 5.32 5.85
C GLY A 146 -8.55 6.82 5.58
N VAL A 147 -9.18 7.55 6.50
CA VAL A 147 -9.36 9.00 6.37
C VAL A 147 -8.02 9.70 6.59
N ALA A 148 -7.21 9.24 7.55
CA ALA A 148 -5.87 9.78 7.77
C ALA A 148 -4.99 9.68 6.51
N ARG A 149 -5.01 8.53 5.81
CA ARG A 149 -4.28 8.36 4.54
C ARG A 149 -4.79 9.29 3.45
N ASN A 150 -6.10 9.46 3.32
CA ASN A 150 -6.68 10.36 2.31
C ASN A 150 -6.27 11.82 2.59
N ASN A 151 -6.36 12.26 3.84
CA ASN A 151 -5.96 13.62 4.21
C ASN A 151 -4.46 13.83 4.01
N GLY A 152 -3.62 12.82 4.27
CA GLY A 152 -2.20 12.86 3.94
C GLY A 152 -1.95 12.91 2.43
N LEU A 153 -2.76 12.21 1.64
CA LEU A 153 -2.69 12.21 0.18
C LEU A 153 -3.04 13.59 -0.40
N ASP A 154 -4.04 14.28 0.16
CA ASP A 154 -4.42 15.63 -0.25
C ASP A 154 -3.30 16.66 0.00
N GLN A 155 -2.35 16.36 0.88
CA GLN A 155 -1.20 17.21 1.20
C GLN A 155 0.12 16.75 0.55
N ALA A 156 0.09 15.65 -0.20
CA ALA A 156 1.23 15.08 -0.90
C ALA A 156 1.50 15.83 -2.21
N HIS A 157 2.75 16.22 -2.43
CA HIS A 157 3.24 16.95 -3.60
C HIS A 157 4.31 16.17 -4.38
N GLY A 158 4.62 14.95 -3.98
CA GLY A 158 5.62 14.10 -4.62
C GLY A 158 5.12 13.48 -5.92
N ASP A 159 6.06 13.20 -6.82
CA ASP A 159 5.84 12.44 -8.06
C ASP A 159 5.39 11.00 -7.76
N TYR A 160 5.83 10.49 -6.61
CA TYR A 160 5.45 9.17 -6.09
C TYR A 160 4.94 9.29 -4.67
N VAL A 161 3.98 8.43 -4.34
CA VAL A 161 3.39 8.37 -3.00
C VAL A 161 3.49 6.94 -2.46
N ILE A 162 3.86 6.81 -1.19
CA ILE A 162 3.86 5.55 -0.46
C ILE A 162 3.16 5.73 0.90
N PHE A 163 2.42 4.70 1.30
CA PHE A 163 1.86 4.59 2.64
C PHE A 163 2.74 3.70 3.49
N LEU A 164 3.10 4.16 4.68
CA LEU A 164 3.83 3.41 5.70
C LEU A 164 3.02 3.46 6.98
N ASP A 165 2.72 2.31 7.59
CA ASP A 165 1.98 2.26 8.85
C ASP A 165 2.94 2.44 10.04
N SER A 166 2.50 3.20 11.05
CA SER A 166 3.22 3.48 12.31
C SER A 166 3.19 2.32 13.29
#